data_AF-A0A2D6CXX6-F1
#
_entry.id   AF-A0A2D6CXX6-F1
#
_cell.length_a   1.000
_cell.length_b   1.000
_cell.length_c   1.000
_cell.angle_alpha   90.00
_cell.angle_beta   90.00
_cell.angle_gamma   90.00
#
_symmetry.space_group_name_H-M   'P 1'
#
loop_
_entity.id
_entity.type
_entity.pdbx_description
1 polymer ?
#
loop_
_entity_poly.entity_id
_entity_poly.type
_entity_poly.pdbx_seq_one_letter_code
_entity_poly.pdbx_strand_id
1 'polypeptide(L)'
;MWGGLPTFDPEVGTVVREPDGSGAGYWVGAPTVYHDPADGRYYMSYRIRRPRPDRGVENRIAVSDDGVTFEDIYTLHKDALGTESIERCCVYRTDDGKFHYAISCVDPADRKWRTDVLTADDPSSLDASSALPVLTAYDIQGEGVKDPNVYRIGGQYVMLLSYAPRPSRRTVGGNMHGTGDVYNTGITKSHSGLATSHDGYAWTWEGDILTPPDEGWDQYAARLGTIAWTPPVFVGLYDGSRDVGGNYEERCGLATSYDLRTWRRLTPEGPWVVSPHGTESVRYVDVVADGSGWLYYYEMARADGSHDLRVQRVSR
;
A
#
# COMPACT_ATOMS: atom_id res chain seq x y z
N MET A 1 15.05 20.00 12.90
CA MET A 1 14.75 20.01 11.45
C MET A 1 13.24 20.20 11.31
N TRP A 2 12.76 21.12 10.46
CA TRP A 2 11.31 21.30 10.24
C TRP A 2 10.89 20.43 9.06
N GLY A 3 9.79 19.68 9.17
CA GLY A 3 9.17 18.99 8.03
C GLY A 3 9.92 17.81 7.42
N GLY A 4 10.64 17.02 8.21
CA GLY A 4 11.35 15.82 7.74
C GLY A 4 10.99 14.56 8.54
N LEU A 5 11.23 13.39 7.93
CA LEU A 5 11.19 12.09 8.60
C LEU A 5 12.62 11.60 8.86
N PRO A 6 12.95 11.15 10.08
CA PRO A 6 14.26 10.56 10.35
C PRO A 6 14.45 9.28 9.52
N THR A 7 15.63 9.12 8.93
CA THR A 7 16.00 7.86 8.28
C THR A 7 16.18 6.75 9.32
N PHE A 8 16.19 5.51 8.85
CA PHE A 8 16.35 4.32 9.68
C PHE A 8 17.18 3.26 8.97
N ASP A 9 17.83 2.42 9.76
CA ASP A 9 18.48 1.21 9.25
C ASP A 9 17.44 0.07 9.21
N PRO A 10 17.02 -0.41 8.03
CA PRO A 10 15.99 -1.43 7.93
C PRO A 10 16.44 -2.81 8.44
N GLU A 11 17.76 -3.07 8.53
CA GLU A 11 18.26 -4.37 8.96
C GLU A 11 18.02 -4.62 10.44
N VAL A 12 18.04 -3.57 11.27
CA VAL A 12 17.85 -3.68 12.73
C VAL A 12 16.38 -3.69 13.16
N GLY A 13 15.43 -3.61 12.23
CA GLY A 13 14.00 -3.74 12.51
C GLY A 13 13.62 -5.10 13.09
N THR A 14 12.63 -5.11 13.99
CA THR A 14 12.06 -6.33 14.54
C THR A 14 11.18 -7.00 13.50
N VAL A 15 11.41 -8.27 13.19
CA VAL A 15 10.52 -9.06 12.32
C VAL A 15 9.19 -9.29 13.02
N VAL A 16 8.09 -8.85 12.38
CA VAL A 16 6.72 -9.02 12.85
C VAL A 16 6.09 -10.27 12.24
N ARG A 17 6.36 -10.54 10.96
CA ARG A 17 5.89 -11.74 10.25
C ARG A 17 6.99 -12.28 9.35
N GLU A 18 7.13 -13.60 9.32
CA GLU A 18 7.96 -14.31 8.37
C GLU A 18 7.12 -14.83 7.19
N PRO A 19 7.71 -14.91 5.98
CA PRO A 19 7.04 -15.52 4.85
C PRO A 19 6.82 -17.02 5.09
N ASP A 20 5.79 -17.59 4.46
CA ASP A 20 5.43 -19.01 4.61
C ASP A 20 6.27 -19.97 3.73
N GLY A 21 7.36 -19.45 3.16
CA GLY A 21 8.35 -20.17 2.37
C GLY A 21 9.61 -19.34 2.15
N SER A 22 10.58 -19.92 1.44
CA SER A 22 11.87 -19.29 1.14
C SER A 22 12.03 -19.00 -0.34
N GLY A 23 12.76 -17.95 -0.69
CA GLY A 23 13.05 -17.62 -2.08
C GLY A 23 12.15 -16.56 -2.71
N ALA A 24 12.54 -16.14 -3.92
CA ALA A 24 11.87 -15.11 -4.70
C ALA A 24 10.36 -15.38 -4.83
N GLY A 25 9.57 -14.42 -4.37
CA GLY A 25 8.12 -14.42 -4.46
C GLY A 25 7.37 -14.96 -3.25
N TYR A 26 8.07 -15.50 -2.25
CA TYR A 26 7.52 -15.73 -0.92
C TYR A 26 7.66 -14.45 -0.10
N TRP A 27 6.60 -13.66 -0.02
CA TRP A 27 6.62 -12.35 0.61
C TRP A 27 5.49 -12.22 1.60
N VAL A 28 5.80 -11.72 2.79
CA VAL A 28 4.80 -11.23 3.75
C VAL A 28 5.06 -9.75 4.00
N GLY A 29 4.02 -8.93 3.92
CA GLY A 29 4.23 -7.48 3.96
C GLY A 29 3.05 -6.70 3.40
N ALA A 30 3.33 -5.71 2.56
CA ALA A 30 2.38 -4.69 2.14
C ALA A 30 1.54 -4.10 3.30
N PRO A 31 2.17 -3.65 4.41
CA PRO A 31 1.43 -3.28 5.59
C PRO A 31 0.68 -1.95 5.41
N THR A 32 -0.45 -1.83 6.12
CA THR A 32 -0.98 -0.53 6.56
C THR A 32 -1.29 -0.64 8.05
N VAL A 33 -1.03 0.41 8.81
CA VAL A 33 -1.24 0.46 10.25
C VAL A 33 -2.09 1.66 10.62
N TYR A 34 -3.24 1.37 11.21
CA TYR A 34 -4.14 2.35 11.77
C TYR A 34 -4.04 2.35 13.29
N HIS A 35 -3.59 3.47 13.87
CA HIS A 35 -3.67 3.70 15.31
C HIS A 35 -5.03 4.29 15.63
N ASP A 36 -5.93 3.47 16.19
CA ASP A 36 -7.31 3.87 16.45
C ASP A 36 -7.37 4.82 17.66
N PRO A 37 -7.76 6.09 17.50
CA PRO A 37 -7.85 7.01 18.63
C PRO A 37 -8.98 6.67 19.60
N ALA A 38 -9.96 5.83 19.22
CA ALA A 38 -11.10 5.49 20.07
C ALA A 38 -10.72 4.51 21.20
N ASP A 39 -9.83 3.55 20.92
CA ASP A 39 -9.40 2.55 21.89
C ASP A 39 -7.87 2.50 22.12
N GLY A 40 -7.11 3.27 21.35
CA GLY A 40 -5.66 3.41 21.49
C GLY A 40 -4.86 2.24 20.91
N ARG A 41 -5.49 1.27 20.23
CA ARG A 41 -4.83 0.09 19.68
C ARG A 41 -4.34 0.31 18.26
N TYR A 42 -3.34 -0.49 17.87
CA TYR A 42 -2.83 -0.54 16.51
C TYR A 42 -3.48 -1.69 15.75
N TYR A 43 -4.09 -1.37 14.62
CA TYR A 43 -4.63 -2.34 13.68
C TYR A 43 -3.77 -2.37 12.44
N MET A 44 -3.12 -3.49 12.18
CA MET A 44 -2.28 -3.70 11.01
C MET A 44 -2.98 -4.61 10.02
N SER A 45 -3.11 -4.18 8.76
CA SER A 45 -3.37 -5.12 7.67
C SER A 45 -2.08 -5.53 6.99
N TYR A 46 -1.96 -6.79 6.55
CA TYR A 46 -0.78 -7.27 5.84
C TYR A 46 -1.11 -8.46 4.93
N ARG A 47 -0.36 -8.58 3.84
CA ARG A 47 -0.55 -9.55 2.77
C ARG A 47 0.40 -10.73 2.91
N ILE A 48 -0.07 -11.91 2.55
CA ILE A 48 0.76 -13.08 2.25
C ILE A 48 0.73 -13.36 0.74
N ARG A 49 1.91 -13.47 0.15
CA ARG A 49 2.10 -13.75 -1.27
C ARG A 49 3.05 -14.93 -1.45
N ARG A 50 2.65 -15.83 -2.34
CA ARG A 50 3.48 -16.93 -2.86
C ARG A 50 3.88 -16.69 -4.32
N PRO A 51 4.88 -17.40 -4.84
CA PRO A 51 5.18 -17.41 -6.27
C PRO A 51 3.95 -17.81 -7.11
N ARG A 52 3.99 -17.52 -8.41
CA ARG A 52 2.96 -18.01 -9.33
C ARG A 52 2.96 -19.55 -9.34
N PRO A 53 1.80 -20.20 -9.48
CA PRO A 53 0.50 -19.60 -9.83
C PRO A 53 -0.29 -18.96 -8.68
N ASP A 54 0.07 -19.20 -7.41
CA ASP A 54 -0.78 -18.87 -6.26
C ASP A 54 -0.94 -17.37 -5.96
N ARG A 55 0.07 -16.53 -6.28
CA ARG A 55 0.16 -15.06 -6.10
C ARG A 55 -0.95 -14.41 -5.23
N GLY A 56 -0.54 -13.68 -4.19
CA GLY A 56 -1.45 -12.83 -3.40
C GLY A 56 -2.61 -13.64 -2.85
N VAL A 57 -2.31 -14.46 -1.84
CA VAL A 57 -3.18 -15.56 -1.37
C VAL A 57 -4.23 -15.05 -0.38
N GLU A 58 -3.80 -14.19 0.53
CA GLU A 58 -4.65 -13.65 1.59
C GLU A 58 -4.10 -12.32 2.11
N ASN A 59 -4.98 -11.56 2.75
CA ASN A 59 -4.62 -10.42 3.58
C ASN A 59 -5.26 -10.60 4.96
N ARG A 60 -4.56 -10.20 6.02
CA ARG A 60 -4.97 -10.40 7.41
C ARG A 60 -5.06 -9.07 8.13
N ILE A 61 -5.89 -9.01 9.18
CA ILE A 61 -5.87 -7.92 10.16
C ILE A 61 -5.31 -8.47 11.46
N ALA A 62 -4.38 -7.74 12.04
CA ALA A 62 -3.82 -8.02 13.36
C ALA A 62 -3.93 -6.79 14.27
N VAL A 63 -4.04 -7.03 15.58
CA VAL A 63 -4.17 -5.99 16.61
C VAL A 63 -3.00 -6.01 17.58
N SER A 64 -2.61 -4.84 18.08
CA SER A 64 -1.52 -4.67 19.04
C SER A 64 -1.79 -3.51 20.00
N ASP A 65 -1.33 -3.64 21.25
CA ASP A 65 -1.34 -2.56 22.25
C ASP A 65 -0.06 -1.71 22.22
N ASP A 66 1.04 -2.21 21.67
CA ASP A 66 2.38 -1.57 21.71
C ASP A 66 2.93 -1.18 20.31
N GLY A 67 2.22 -1.60 19.25
CA GLY A 67 2.61 -1.41 17.86
C GLY A 67 3.79 -2.28 17.43
N VAL A 68 4.11 -3.34 18.18
CA VAL A 68 5.25 -4.24 17.90
C VAL A 68 4.82 -5.70 17.94
N THR A 69 4.06 -6.09 18.96
CA THR A 69 3.56 -7.44 19.14
C THR A 69 2.11 -7.53 18.68
N PHE A 70 1.86 -8.30 17.61
CA PHE A 70 0.55 -8.35 16.95
C PHE A 70 -0.10 -9.73 17.01
N GLU A 71 -1.39 -9.76 17.36
CA GLU A 71 -2.27 -10.93 17.28
C GLU A 71 -3.18 -10.84 16.04
N ASP A 72 -3.20 -11.88 15.20
CA ASP A 72 -4.10 -11.94 14.04
C ASP A 72 -5.56 -12.15 14.50
N ILE A 73 -6.47 -11.29 14.03
CA ILE A 73 -7.90 -11.33 14.40
C ILE A 73 -8.84 -11.58 13.23
N TYR A 74 -8.35 -11.44 11.99
CA TYR A 74 -9.14 -11.68 10.78
C TYR A 74 -8.25 -12.13 9.62
N THR A 75 -8.77 -13.01 8.76
CA THR A 75 -8.10 -13.47 7.54
C THR A 75 -9.08 -13.43 6.37
N LEU A 76 -8.68 -12.75 5.30
CA LEU A 76 -9.40 -12.68 4.03
C LEU A 76 -8.61 -13.41 2.95
N HIS A 77 -9.06 -14.61 2.60
CA HIS A 77 -8.53 -15.35 1.46
C HIS A 77 -9.11 -14.84 0.14
N LYS A 78 -8.29 -14.84 -0.92
CA LYS A 78 -8.73 -14.45 -2.26
C LYS A 78 -9.93 -15.27 -2.77
N ASP A 79 -10.01 -16.54 -2.39
CA ASP A 79 -11.08 -17.45 -2.84
C ASP A 79 -12.46 -17.01 -2.29
N ALA A 80 -12.50 -16.39 -1.11
CA ALA A 80 -13.73 -15.85 -0.54
C ALA A 80 -14.30 -14.66 -1.36
N LEU A 81 -13.45 -13.98 -2.13
CA LEU A 81 -13.82 -12.91 -3.06
C LEU A 81 -13.97 -13.40 -4.51
N GLY A 82 -13.64 -14.67 -4.80
CA GLY A 82 -13.53 -15.17 -6.17
C GLY A 82 -12.47 -14.44 -7.01
N THR A 83 -11.47 -13.82 -6.38
CA THR A 83 -10.45 -13.00 -7.06
C THR A 83 -9.19 -13.80 -7.39
N GLU A 84 -8.52 -13.48 -8.50
CA GLU A 84 -7.24 -14.11 -8.87
C GLU A 84 -6.10 -13.77 -7.88
N SER A 85 -6.16 -12.60 -7.25
CA SER A 85 -5.13 -12.10 -6.34
C SER A 85 -5.66 -10.98 -5.45
N ILE A 86 -5.20 -10.94 -4.21
CA ILE A 86 -5.34 -9.83 -3.26
C ILE A 86 -3.98 -9.13 -3.03
N GLU A 87 -4.00 -7.83 -2.73
CA GLU A 87 -2.79 -7.04 -2.43
C GLU A 87 -2.93 -6.19 -1.16
N ARG A 88 -2.34 -4.98 -1.11
CA ARG A 88 -2.34 -4.10 0.07
C ARG A 88 -3.79 -3.71 0.36
N CYS A 89 -4.13 -3.71 1.64
CA CYS A 89 -5.45 -3.33 2.14
C CYS A 89 -5.28 -2.26 3.23
N CYS A 90 -6.37 -1.71 3.75
CA CYS A 90 -6.36 -0.73 4.83
C CYS A 90 -7.57 -0.89 5.74
N VAL A 91 -7.33 -1.07 7.04
CA VAL A 91 -8.35 -1.07 8.08
C VAL A 91 -8.40 0.30 8.73
N TYR A 92 -9.60 0.84 8.96
CA TYR A 92 -9.80 2.12 9.65
C TYR A 92 -11.21 2.19 10.25
N ARG A 93 -11.38 3.04 11.27
CA ARG A 93 -12.70 3.31 11.85
C ARG A 93 -13.33 4.55 11.20
N THR A 94 -14.61 4.45 10.85
CA THR A 94 -15.44 5.57 10.37
C THR A 94 -16.02 6.38 11.52
N ASP A 95 -16.51 7.61 11.26
CA ASP A 95 -17.02 8.52 12.31
C ASP A 95 -18.32 7.99 12.95
N ASP A 96 -19.05 7.12 12.26
CA ASP A 96 -20.21 6.40 12.79
C ASP A 96 -19.83 5.19 13.66
N GLY A 97 -18.53 4.96 13.87
CA GLY A 97 -17.98 3.96 14.77
C GLY A 97 -17.73 2.58 14.14
N LYS A 98 -18.13 2.37 12.89
CA LYS A 98 -17.89 1.11 12.17
C LYS A 98 -16.41 0.95 11.79
N PHE A 99 -15.99 -0.29 11.61
CA PHE A 99 -14.71 -0.59 10.98
C PHE A 99 -14.93 -0.82 9.50
N HIS A 100 -14.13 -0.13 8.70
CA HIS A 100 -13.98 -0.36 7.27
C HIS A 100 -12.68 -1.11 7.00
N TYR A 101 -12.73 -2.01 6.03
CA TYR A 101 -11.56 -2.67 5.48
C TYR A 101 -11.55 -2.49 3.96
N ALA A 102 -10.76 -1.52 3.49
CA ALA A 102 -10.55 -1.23 2.08
C ALA A 102 -9.59 -2.26 1.48
N ILE A 103 -10.05 -3.01 0.49
CA ILE A 103 -9.38 -4.20 -0.05
C ILE A 103 -8.99 -3.95 -1.49
N SER A 104 -7.75 -4.25 -1.83
CA SER A 104 -7.32 -4.31 -3.23
C SER A 104 -7.38 -5.73 -3.79
N CYS A 105 -8.18 -5.93 -4.83
CA CYS A 105 -8.37 -7.22 -5.48
C CYS A 105 -8.45 -7.10 -7.00
N VAL A 106 -8.22 -8.22 -7.70
CA VAL A 106 -8.43 -8.32 -9.15
C VAL A 106 -9.91 -8.61 -9.41
N ASP A 107 -10.59 -7.76 -10.16
CA ASP A 107 -11.99 -7.95 -10.51
C ASP A 107 -12.15 -9.23 -11.37
N PRO A 108 -12.97 -10.22 -10.94
CA PRO A 108 -13.19 -11.43 -11.72
C PRO A 108 -13.92 -11.18 -13.06
N ALA A 109 -14.61 -10.04 -13.21
CA ALA A 109 -15.38 -9.72 -14.42
C ALA A 109 -14.49 -9.26 -15.58
N ASP A 110 -13.46 -8.46 -15.31
CA ASP A 110 -12.62 -7.85 -16.35
C ASP A 110 -11.10 -8.00 -16.12
N ARG A 111 -10.71 -8.63 -15.00
CA ARG A 111 -9.33 -8.90 -14.60
C ARG A 111 -8.49 -7.65 -14.35
N LYS A 112 -9.12 -6.51 -14.07
CA LYS A 112 -8.46 -5.27 -13.67
C LYS A 112 -8.44 -5.14 -12.16
N TRP A 113 -7.45 -4.44 -11.62
CA TRP A 113 -7.44 -4.13 -10.19
C TRP A 113 -8.54 -3.13 -9.82
N ARG A 114 -9.23 -3.39 -8.71
CA ARG A 114 -10.20 -2.48 -8.09
C ARG A 114 -10.00 -2.41 -6.57
N THR A 115 -10.70 -1.47 -5.95
CA THR A 115 -10.81 -1.34 -4.49
C THR A 115 -12.24 -1.54 -4.04
N ASP A 116 -12.43 -2.49 -3.12
CA ASP A 116 -13.70 -2.78 -2.46
C ASP A 116 -13.61 -2.40 -0.97
N VAL A 117 -14.73 -2.27 -0.28
CA VAL A 117 -14.80 -2.04 1.17
C VAL A 117 -15.70 -3.09 1.82
N LEU A 118 -15.20 -3.66 2.93
CA LEU A 118 -16.00 -4.39 3.91
C LEU A 118 -16.30 -3.51 5.11
N THR A 119 -17.48 -3.66 5.72
CA THR A 119 -17.90 -2.89 6.89
C THR A 119 -18.38 -3.83 8.00
N ALA A 120 -17.96 -3.59 9.24
CA ALA A 120 -18.42 -4.34 10.41
C ALA A 120 -18.38 -3.48 11.69
N ASP A 121 -19.01 -3.97 12.76
CA ASP A 121 -18.89 -3.37 14.11
C ASP A 121 -17.54 -3.67 14.77
N ASP A 122 -16.96 -4.83 14.46
CA ASP A 122 -15.65 -5.28 14.92
C ASP A 122 -14.85 -5.84 13.73
N PRO A 123 -13.54 -5.55 13.60
CA PRO A 123 -12.75 -6.06 12.49
C PRO A 123 -12.66 -7.60 12.46
N SER A 124 -12.85 -8.30 13.59
CA SER A 124 -12.88 -9.76 13.62
C SER A 124 -14.18 -10.35 13.06
N SER A 125 -15.21 -9.53 12.82
CA SER A 125 -16.52 -9.95 12.32
C SER A 125 -16.80 -9.52 10.88
N LEU A 126 -15.77 -9.16 10.10
CA LEU A 126 -15.92 -8.80 8.69
C LEU A 126 -16.41 -10.00 7.85
N ASP A 127 -17.41 -9.79 7.01
CA ASP A 127 -17.96 -10.81 6.12
C ASP A 127 -17.54 -10.54 4.67
N ALA A 128 -16.65 -11.36 4.12
CA ALA A 128 -16.14 -11.21 2.74
C ALA A 128 -17.25 -11.12 1.68
N SER A 129 -18.42 -11.73 1.91
CA SER A 129 -19.55 -11.67 0.97
C SER A 129 -20.22 -10.30 0.88
N SER A 130 -19.95 -9.42 1.84
CA SER A 130 -20.45 -8.05 1.90
C SER A 130 -19.56 -7.01 1.21
N ALA A 131 -18.49 -7.45 0.52
CA ALA A 131 -17.55 -6.55 -0.16
C ALA A 131 -18.27 -5.70 -1.23
N LEU A 132 -18.16 -4.38 -1.11
CA LEU A 132 -18.75 -3.44 -2.07
C LEU A 132 -17.65 -2.69 -2.83
N PRO A 133 -17.68 -2.65 -4.17
CA PRO A 133 -16.72 -1.86 -4.93
C PRO A 133 -16.91 -0.36 -4.66
N VAL A 134 -15.82 0.33 -4.36
CA VAL A 134 -15.81 1.78 -4.13
C VAL A 134 -15.04 2.54 -5.20
N LEU A 135 -14.03 1.91 -5.81
CA LEU A 135 -13.27 2.45 -6.94
C LEU A 135 -12.87 1.32 -7.88
N THR A 136 -13.32 1.41 -9.13
CA THR A 136 -12.96 0.47 -10.21
C THR A 136 -12.10 1.16 -11.27
N ALA A 137 -11.52 0.36 -12.17
CA ALA A 137 -10.83 0.88 -13.35
C ALA A 137 -11.75 1.76 -14.23
N TYR A 138 -13.06 1.52 -14.22
CA TYR A 138 -14.03 2.34 -14.94
C TYR A 138 -14.17 3.73 -14.29
N ASP A 139 -14.34 3.79 -12.97
CA ASP A 139 -14.55 5.04 -12.21
C ASP A 139 -13.36 6.00 -12.37
N ILE A 140 -12.14 5.45 -12.35
CA ILE A 140 -10.92 6.23 -12.53
C ILE A 140 -10.55 6.47 -14.01
N GLN A 141 -11.34 5.95 -14.94
CA GLN A 141 -11.06 5.94 -16.39
C GLN A 141 -9.67 5.39 -16.76
N GLY A 142 -9.21 4.39 -16.01
CA GLY A 142 -7.89 3.78 -16.12
C GLY A 142 -7.94 2.30 -16.48
N GLU A 143 -6.87 1.59 -16.12
CA GLU A 143 -6.67 0.17 -16.36
C GLU A 143 -6.50 -0.65 -15.06
N GLY A 144 -6.53 0.02 -13.91
CA GLY A 144 -6.49 -0.61 -12.60
C GLY A 144 -6.30 0.44 -11.51
N VAL A 145 -6.87 0.18 -10.33
CA VAL A 145 -6.70 0.99 -9.13
C VAL A 145 -6.56 0.06 -7.92
N LYS A 146 -5.49 0.24 -7.14
CA LYS A 146 -5.08 -0.71 -6.09
C LYS A 146 -4.36 -0.03 -4.93
N ASP A 147 -4.02 -0.84 -3.94
CA ASP A 147 -3.19 -0.49 -2.79
C ASP A 147 -3.73 0.71 -1.96
N PRO A 148 -4.99 0.66 -1.48
CA PRO A 148 -5.57 1.74 -0.69
C PRO A 148 -4.82 1.94 0.64
N ASN A 149 -4.62 3.20 1.03
CA ASN A 149 -4.29 3.60 2.40
C ASN A 149 -5.11 4.84 2.78
N VAL A 150 -5.90 4.75 3.86
CA VAL A 150 -6.93 5.72 4.21
C VAL A 150 -6.55 6.52 5.45
N TYR A 151 -6.72 7.83 5.37
CA TYR A 151 -6.45 8.79 6.42
C TYR A 151 -7.68 9.65 6.70
N ARG A 152 -7.89 10.04 7.96
CA ARG A 152 -8.86 11.07 8.33
C ARG A 152 -8.14 12.39 8.54
N ILE A 153 -8.25 13.31 7.57
CA ILE A 153 -7.52 14.59 7.56
C ILE A 153 -8.52 15.73 7.41
N GLY A 154 -8.52 16.67 8.37
CA GLY A 154 -9.36 17.87 8.29
C GLY A 154 -10.87 17.58 8.21
N GLY A 155 -11.34 16.47 8.78
CA GLY A 155 -12.75 16.06 8.71
C GLY A 155 -13.16 15.38 7.40
N GLN A 156 -12.20 15.02 6.55
CA GLN A 156 -12.43 14.26 5.31
C GLN A 156 -11.61 12.96 5.33
N TYR A 157 -12.14 11.89 4.75
CA TYR A 157 -11.35 10.72 4.43
C TYR A 157 -10.56 10.96 3.15
N VAL A 158 -9.28 10.63 3.18
CA VAL A 158 -8.36 10.69 2.05
C VAL A 158 -7.79 9.30 1.84
N MET A 159 -7.98 8.73 0.65
CA MET A 159 -7.42 7.44 0.26
C MET A 159 -6.33 7.65 -0.78
N LEU A 160 -5.12 7.21 -0.46
CA LEU A 160 -4.03 7.07 -1.42
C LEU A 160 -4.17 5.75 -2.17
N LEU A 161 -3.98 5.78 -3.49
CA LEU A 161 -4.06 4.59 -4.34
C LEU A 161 -2.93 4.60 -5.37
N SER A 162 -2.47 3.40 -5.74
CA SER A 162 -1.70 3.18 -6.96
C SER A 162 -2.66 2.93 -8.12
N TYR A 163 -2.51 3.65 -9.24
CA TYR A 163 -3.39 3.47 -10.40
C TYR A 163 -2.60 3.34 -11.71
N ALA A 164 -3.20 2.64 -12.66
CA ALA A 164 -2.68 2.46 -14.00
C ALA A 164 -3.50 3.33 -14.96
N PRO A 165 -2.94 4.40 -15.55
CA PRO A 165 -3.65 5.17 -16.56
C PRO A 165 -3.80 4.37 -17.85
N ARG A 166 -4.73 4.81 -18.70
CA ARG A 166 -4.81 4.32 -20.07
C ARG A 166 -3.50 4.66 -20.81
N PRO A 167 -2.86 3.70 -21.49
CA PRO A 167 -1.63 3.98 -22.20
C PRO A 167 -1.88 4.99 -23.34
N SER A 168 -0.95 5.94 -23.50
CA SER A 168 -1.04 7.02 -24.50
C SER A 168 -1.01 6.51 -25.94
N ARG A 169 -0.44 5.33 -26.18
CA ARG A 169 -0.55 4.58 -27.43
C ARG A 169 -1.28 3.28 -27.16
N ARG A 170 -2.32 3.01 -27.95
CA ARG A 170 -2.94 1.69 -28.03
C ARG A 170 -1.88 0.70 -28.52
N THR A 171 -1.25 -0.02 -27.60
CA THR A 171 -0.31 -1.09 -27.93
C THR A 171 -1.09 -2.16 -28.69
N VAL A 172 -0.95 -2.15 -30.01
CA VAL A 172 -1.58 -3.14 -30.88
C VAL A 172 -0.90 -4.48 -30.58
N GLY A 173 -1.59 -5.36 -29.85
CA GLY A 173 -1.20 -6.76 -29.66
C GLY A 173 -0.78 -7.19 -28.25
N GLY A 174 -0.72 -6.30 -27.25
CA GLY A 174 -0.41 -6.68 -25.86
C GLY A 174 -1.64 -7.15 -25.09
N ASN A 175 -1.59 -8.33 -24.46
CA ASN A 175 -2.63 -8.78 -23.53
C ASN A 175 -2.46 -8.09 -22.16
N MET A 176 -2.92 -6.84 -22.07
CA MET A 176 -2.75 -5.95 -20.92
C MET A 176 -3.19 -6.56 -19.58
N HIS A 177 -4.25 -7.37 -19.62
CA HIS A 177 -4.85 -7.99 -18.43
C HIS A 177 -4.71 -9.51 -18.42
N GLY A 178 -3.84 -10.06 -19.29
CA GLY A 178 -3.67 -11.51 -19.44
C GLY A 178 -3.21 -12.23 -18.18
N THR A 179 -2.49 -11.51 -17.32
CA THR A 179 -1.94 -11.98 -16.05
C THR A 179 -2.68 -11.44 -14.82
N GLY A 180 -3.82 -10.76 -15.02
CA GLY A 180 -4.59 -10.08 -13.96
C GLY A 180 -3.79 -9.00 -13.23
N ASP A 181 -2.83 -8.36 -13.92
CA ASP A 181 -1.96 -7.33 -13.34
C ASP A 181 -1.23 -6.52 -14.40
N VAL A 182 -1.88 -5.43 -14.84
CA VAL A 182 -1.34 -4.52 -15.85
C VAL A 182 -0.02 -3.86 -15.42
N TYR A 183 0.18 -3.68 -14.11
CA TYR A 183 1.37 -3.03 -13.54
C TYR A 183 2.65 -3.83 -13.79
N ASN A 184 2.54 -5.12 -14.13
CA ASN A 184 3.69 -5.99 -14.43
C ASN A 184 3.90 -6.25 -15.94
N THR A 185 3.31 -5.42 -16.82
CA THR A 185 3.34 -5.67 -18.28
C THR A 185 4.34 -4.79 -19.04
N GLY A 186 4.77 -3.67 -18.44
CA GLY A 186 5.54 -2.65 -19.17
C GLY A 186 4.72 -1.77 -20.11
N ILE A 187 3.40 -2.01 -20.21
CA ILE A 187 2.52 -1.26 -21.13
C ILE A 187 2.13 0.11 -20.59
N THR A 188 1.96 0.22 -19.27
CA THR A 188 1.63 1.45 -18.57
C THR A 188 2.50 1.59 -17.32
N LYS A 189 2.67 2.82 -16.85
CA LYS A 189 3.41 3.13 -15.63
C LYS A 189 2.48 3.00 -14.41
N SER A 190 3.07 2.87 -13.22
CA SER A 190 2.32 2.87 -11.96
C SER A 190 2.32 4.26 -11.34
N HIS A 191 1.19 4.94 -11.41
CA HIS A 191 0.99 6.28 -10.87
C HIS A 191 0.40 6.21 -9.46
N SER A 192 0.43 7.34 -8.75
CA SER A 192 -0.40 7.53 -7.57
C SER A 192 -1.50 8.53 -7.81
N GLY A 193 -2.67 8.19 -7.27
CA GLY A 193 -3.80 9.08 -7.23
C GLY A 193 -4.45 9.11 -5.85
N LEU A 194 -5.51 9.90 -5.77
CA LEU A 194 -6.19 10.21 -4.54
C LEU A 194 -7.69 10.06 -4.73
N ALA A 195 -8.37 9.60 -3.69
CA ALA A 195 -9.82 9.67 -3.59
C ALA A 195 -10.21 10.31 -2.24
N THR A 196 -11.35 10.99 -2.22
CA THR A 196 -11.89 11.60 -1.01
C THR A 196 -13.27 11.05 -0.69
N SER A 197 -13.61 11.08 0.60
CA SER A 197 -14.96 10.79 1.07
C SER A 197 -15.30 11.61 2.30
N HIS A 198 -16.57 12.00 2.44
CA HIS A 198 -17.04 12.67 3.65
C HIS A 198 -17.43 11.68 4.76
N ASP A 199 -17.96 10.52 4.37
CA ASP A 199 -18.57 9.52 5.26
C ASP A 199 -17.78 8.20 5.33
N GLY A 200 -16.82 7.99 4.43
CA GLY A 200 -16.04 6.75 4.32
C GLY A 200 -16.70 5.66 3.46
N TYR A 201 -17.88 5.93 2.91
CA TYR A 201 -18.67 5.02 2.08
C TYR A 201 -18.72 5.47 0.62
N ALA A 202 -19.07 6.74 0.38
CA ALA A 202 -19.13 7.31 -0.96
C ALA A 202 -17.80 7.97 -1.31
N TRP A 203 -17.08 7.40 -2.28
CA TRP A 203 -15.75 7.84 -2.68
C TRP A 203 -15.78 8.62 -3.99
N THR A 204 -15.05 9.73 -4.03
CA THR A 204 -14.82 10.54 -5.22
C THR A 204 -13.37 10.38 -5.64
N TRP A 205 -13.14 9.93 -6.88
CA TRP A 205 -11.81 9.93 -7.48
C TRP A 205 -11.37 11.37 -7.78
N GLU A 206 -10.20 11.76 -7.27
CA GLU A 206 -9.65 13.11 -7.39
C GLU A 206 -8.57 13.23 -8.47
N GLY A 207 -8.02 12.11 -8.94
CA GLY A 207 -7.04 12.06 -10.03
C GLY A 207 -5.60 11.80 -9.58
N ASP A 208 -4.67 12.04 -10.52
CA ASP A 208 -3.23 11.89 -10.33
C ASP A 208 -2.70 12.91 -9.31
N ILE A 209 -1.82 12.44 -8.42
CA ILE A 209 -1.10 13.29 -7.46
C ILE A 209 0.42 13.09 -7.53
N LEU A 210 0.87 11.97 -8.09
CA LEU A 210 2.30 11.69 -8.31
C LEU A 210 2.48 10.80 -9.54
N THR A 211 2.72 11.44 -10.68
CA THR A 211 3.14 10.79 -11.92
C THR A 211 4.62 10.37 -11.84
N PRO A 212 5.00 9.13 -12.23
CA PRO A 212 6.40 8.72 -12.35
C PRO A 212 7.16 9.59 -13.36
N PRO A 213 8.42 9.98 -13.08
CA PRO A 213 9.18 10.82 -14.00
C PRO A 213 9.51 10.09 -15.31
N ASP A 214 10.03 10.83 -16.28
CA ASP A 214 10.48 10.26 -17.56
C ASP A 214 11.83 9.54 -17.43
N GLU A 215 12.66 9.97 -16.49
CA GLU A 215 13.99 9.42 -16.20
C GLU A 215 14.16 9.24 -14.69
N GLY A 216 15.05 8.34 -14.29
CA GLY A 216 15.43 8.14 -12.89
C GLY A 216 15.15 6.73 -12.37
N TRP A 217 15.38 6.54 -11.07
CA TRP A 217 15.24 5.23 -10.43
C TRP A 217 13.78 4.83 -10.18
N ASP A 218 12.85 5.78 -10.25
CA ASP A 218 11.40 5.65 -10.02
C ASP A 218 10.57 5.96 -11.29
N GLN A 219 11.18 5.94 -12.47
CA GLN A 219 10.53 6.32 -13.74
C GLN A 219 9.40 5.37 -14.20
N TYR A 220 9.32 4.15 -13.66
CA TYR A 220 8.27 3.16 -14.00
C TYR A 220 7.14 3.13 -12.98
N ALA A 221 7.47 3.17 -11.70
CA ALA A 221 6.51 3.22 -10.61
C ALA A 221 6.87 4.34 -9.65
N ALA A 222 5.87 5.09 -9.19
CA ALA A 222 5.97 6.04 -8.09
C ALA A 222 4.69 5.94 -7.24
N ARG A 223 4.57 4.86 -6.47
CA ARG A 223 3.38 4.54 -5.66
C ARG A 223 3.48 5.19 -4.29
N LEU A 224 3.08 6.44 -4.18
CA LEU A 224 2.81 7.09 -2.91
C LEU A 224 1.73 6.31 -2.15
N GLY A 225 2.15 5.63 -1.10
CA GLY A 225 1.30 4.73 -0.33
C GLY A 225 1.12 5.14 1.13
N THR A 226 1.89 6.12 1.61
CA THR A 226 1.84 6.53 3.02
C THR A 226 2.06 8.04 3.18
N ILE A 227 1.36 8.64 4.15
CA ILE A 227 1.50 10.05 4.56
C ILE A 227 1.86 10.13 6.03
N ALA A 228 2.88 10.92 6.34
CA ALA A 228 3.19 11.39 7.69
C ALA A 228 3.01 12.90 7.77
N TRP A 229 2.33 13.38 8.81
CA TRP A 229 2.25 14.81 9.10
C TRP A 229 3.48 15.23 9.91
N THR A 230 4.33 16.06 9.30
CA THR A 230 5.51 16.66 9.93
C THR A 230 5.40 18.18 9.83
N PRO A 231 4.84 18.88 10.83
CA PRO A 231 4.50 20.29 10.70
C PRO A 231 5.66 21.14 10.13
N PRO A 232 5.40 21.99 9.12
CA PRO A 232 4.09 22.35 8.55
C PRO A 232 3.70 21.58 7.27
N VAL A 233 4.33 20.43 6.99
CA VAL A 233 4.17 19.70 5.72
C VAL A 233 3.74 18.26 5.92
N PHE A 234 3.16 17.69 4.88
CA PHE A 234 3.07 16.25 4.72
C PHE A 234 4.36 15.73 4.10
N VAL A 235 4.87 14.63 4.63
CA VAL A 235 5.89 13.79 4.00
C VAL A 235 5.23 12.52 3.52
N GLY A 236 5.50 12.16 2.29
CA GLY A 236 4.94 11.01 1.60
C GLY A 236 6.02 9.96 1.39
N LEU A 237 5.71 8.70 1.67
CA LEU A 237 6.58 7.57 1.36
C LEU A 237 6.01 6.85 0.15
N TYR A 238 6.85 6.67 -0.88
CA TYR A 238 6.42 6.08 -2.14
C TYR A 238 7.33 4.93 -2.58
N ASP A 239 6.73 3.91 -3.19
CA ASP A 239 7.47 2.80 -3.77
C ASP A 239 7.86 3.11 -5.22
N GLY A 240 9.16 3.07 -5.50
CA GLY A 240 9.74 3.41 -6.78
C GLY A 240 10.43 2.25 -7.48
N SER A 241 10.32 2.20 -8.81
CA SER A 241 11.12 1.31 -9.65
C SER A 241 11.42 1.92 -11.02
N ARG A 242 12.54 1.47 -11.61
CA ARG A 242 13.08 2.02 -12.86
C ARG A 242 12.37 1.46 -14.09
N ASP A 243 11.97 0.20 -14.01
CA ASP A 243 11.35 -0.54 -15.11
C ASP A 243 10.49 -1.67 -14.54
N VAL A 244 9.79 -2.37 -15.44
CA VAL A 244 8.92 -3.50 -15.10
C VAL A 244 9.66 -4.64 -14.41
N GLY A 245 10.97 -4.80 -14.58
CA GLY A 245 11.74 -5.83 -13.89
C GLY A 245 11.86 -5.57 -12.39
N GLY A 246 11.78 -4.29 -11.98
CA GLY A 246 11.68 -3.88 -10.57
C GLY A 246 10.25 -3.82 -10.04
N ASN A 247 9.24 -4.08 -10.88
CA ASN A 247 7.86 -4.21 -10.41
C ASN A 247 7.79 -5.47 -9.55
N TYR A 248 7.52 -5.29 -8.26
CA TYR A 248 7.62 -6.21 -7.14
C TYR A 248 8.85 -6.09 -6.22
N GLU A 249 9.90 -5.41 -6.65
CA GLU A 249 11.14 -5.20 -5.90
C GLU A 249 11.40 -3.70 -5.75
N GLU A 250 10.33 -2.95 -5.52
CA GLU A 250 10.38 -1.51 -5.40
C GLU A 250 11.20 -1.07 -4.19
N ARG A 251 11.67 0.18 -4.23
CA ARG A 251 12.42 0.79 -3.13
C ARG A 251 11.73 2.07 -2.69
N CYS A 252 11.82 2.38 -1.40
CA CYS A 252 11.10 3.51 -0.83
C CYS A 252 11.82 4.83 -1.13
N GLY A 253 11.08 5.82 -1.64
CA GLY A 253 11.49 7.22 -1.77
C GLY A 253 10.63 8.14 -0.91
N LEU A 254 11.04 9.40 -0.80
CA LEU A 254 10.30 10.44 -0.09
C LEU A 254 9.80 11.54 -1.02
N ALA A 255 8.61 12.05 -0.72
CA ALA A 255 8.05 13.25 -1.30
C ALA A 255 7.48 14.17 -0.21
N THR A 256 7.18 15.42 -0.53
CA THR A 256 6.50 16.34 0.39
C THR A 256 5.37 17.09 -0.29
N SER A 257 4.34 17.46 0.48
CA SER A 257 3.20 18.22 0.02
C SER A 257 2.67 19.15 1.11
N TYR A 258 2.02 20.23 0.69
CA TYR A 258 1.26 21.14 1.56
C TYR A 258 -0.26 20.94 1.45
N ASP A 259 -0.73 20.27 0.39
CA ASP A 259 -2.15 20.21 -0.01
C ASP A 259 -2.63 18.80 -0.34
N LEU A 260 -1.76 17.78 -0.20
CA LEU A 260 -1.96 16.36 -0.56
C LEU A 260 -2.18 16.10 -2.06
N ARG A 261 -2.19 17.13 -2.90
CA ARG A 261 -2.45 17.04 -4.34
C ARG A 261 -1.18 17.25 -5.14
N THR A 262 -0.33 18.17 -4.70
CA THR A 262 0.94 18.50 -5.34
C THR A 262 2.08 17.95 -4.50
N TRP A 263 2.82 17.00 -5.05
CA TRP A 263 3.94 16.34 -4.37
C TRP A 263 5.27 16.68 -5.02
N ARG A 264 6.24 17.11 -4.20
CA ARG A 264 7.64 17.30 -4.60
C ARG A 264 8.49 16.15 -4.09
N ARG A 265 9.15 15.42 -5.00
CA ARG A 265 10.14 14.40 -4.64
C ARG A 265 11.29 15.02 -3.85
N LEU A 266 11.67 14.36 -2.76
CA LEU A 266 12.83 14.69 -1.93
C LEU A 266 14.03 13.79 -2.24
N THR A 267 13.81 12.65 -2.90
CA THR A 267 14.83 11.65 -3.21
C THR A 267 14.92 11.37 -4.72
N PRO A 268 15.20 12.38 -5.57
CA PRO A 268 15.29 12.18 -7.02
C PRO A 268 16.52 11.36 -7.44
N GLU A 269 17.61 11.39 -6.66
CA GLU A 269 18.89 10.75 -7.00
C GLU A 269 18.96 9.26 -6.64
N GLY A 270 18.00 8.74 -5.87
CA GLY A 270 17.99 7.35 -5.42
C GLY A 270 16.96 7.10 -4.33
N PRO A 271 16.74 5.84 -3.94
CA PRO A 271 15.84 5.49 -2.84
C PRO A 271 16.32 6.07 -1.51
N TRP A 272 15.37 6.33 -0.61
CA TRP A 272 15.61 6.82 0.74
C TRP A 272 16.21 5.76 1.66
N VAL A 273 15.74 4.52 1.51
CA VAL A 273 16.14 3.37 2.31
C VAL A 273 16.17 2.12 1.43
N VAL A 274 17.11 1.22 1.70
CA VAL A 274 17.35 0.00 0.92
C VAL A 274 17.73 -1.17 1.83
N SER A 275 17.40 -2.38 1.41
CA SER A 275 17.88 -3.60 2.06
C SER A 275 19.36 -3.82 1.71
N PRO A 276 20.21 -4.30 2.64
CA PRO A 276 21.56 -4.73 2.33
C PRO A 276 21.59 -6.08 1.58
N HIS A 277 20.43 -6.69 1.30
CA HIS A 277 20.29 -7.98 0.67
C HIS A 277 19.67 -7.90 -0.72
N GLY A 278 19.93 -8.93 -1.53
CA GLY A 278 19.15 -9.25 -2.72
C GLY A 278 18.93 -8.06 -3.66
N THR A 279 17.66 -7.72 -3.85
CA THR A 279 17.14 -6.69 -4.75
C THR A 279 17.20 -5.27 -4.16
N GLU A 280 17.75 -5.13 -2.96
CA GLU A 280 17.75 -3.88 -2.18
C GLU A 280 16.35 -3.39 -1.77
N SER A 281 15.32 -4.22 -1.95
CA SER A 281 13.92 -3.85 -1.74
C SER A 281 13.60 -3.57 -0.27
N VAL A 282 13.09 -2.36 -0.03
CA VAL A 282 12.36 -1.93 1.17
C VAL A 282 11.17 -1.15 0.64
N ARG A 283 9.99 -1.72 0.77
CA ARG A 283 8.77 -1.21 0.12
C ARG A 283 7.57 -1.28 1.04
N TYR A 284 6.48 -0.65 0.60
CA TYR A 284 5.25 -0.51 1.37
C TYR A 284 5.52 0.03 2.77
N VAL A 285 6.45 0.99 2.86
CA VAL A 285 6.83 1.59 4.15
C VAL A 285 5.66 2.41 4.65
N ASP A 286 5.04 1.97 5.74
CA ASP A 286 4.01 2.68 6.46
C ASP A 286 4.57 3.28 7.76
N VAL A 287 3.96 4.36 8.25
CA VAL A 287 4.45 5.05 9.45
C VAL A 287 3.32 5.61 10.28
N VAL A 288 3.40 5.41 11.59
CA VAL A 288 2.48 6.01 12.57
C VAL A 288 3.27 6.78 13.63
N ALA A 289 2.67 7.86 14.12
CA ALA A 289 3.25 8.59 15.24
C ALA A 289 3.22 7.75 16.51
N ASP A 290 4.30 7.82 17.28
CA ASP A 290 4.44 7.05 18.52
C ASP A 290 5.12 7.94 19.58
N GLY A 291 4.30 8.64 20.38
CA GLY A 291 4.78 9.64 21.32
C GLY A 291 5.65 10.71 20.65
N SER A 292 6.92 10.80 21.06
CA SER A 292 7.92 11.71 20.46
C SER A 292 8.67 11.09 19.28
N GLY A 293 8.30 9.90 18.83
CA GLY A 293 8.96 9.15 17.76
C GLY A 293 7.99 8.74 16.65
N TRP A 294 8.40 7.70 15.94
CA TRP A 294 7.69 7.05 14.84
C TRP A 294 7.85 5.55 14.95
N LEU A 295 6.82 4.82 14.53
CA LEU A 295 6.91 3.39 14.22
C LEU A 295 6.83 3.24 12.70
N TYR A 296 7.91 2.73 12.10
CA TYR A 296 7.97 2.37 10.69
C TYR A 296 7.65 0.89 10.52
N TYR A 297 6.74 0.55 9.62
CA TYR A 297 6.42 -0.82 9.22
C TYR A 297 6.76 -1.00 7.76
N TYR A 298 7.44 -2.07 7.38
CA TYR A 298 7.93 -2.21 6.01
C TYR A 298 8.15 -3.66 5.62
N GLU A 299 7.97 -3.92 4.33
CA GLU A 299 8.33 -5.18 3.69
C GLU A 299 9.78 -5.08 3.19
N MET A 300 10.63 -6.04 3.56
CA MET A 300 12.07 -6.00 3.28
C MET A 300 12.56 -7.29 2.63
N ALA A 301 13.38 -7.17 1.58
CA ALA A 301 14.06 -8.31 0.98
C ALA A 301 15.11 -8.93 1.91
N ARG A 302 15.09 -10.25 2.00
CA ARG A 302 16.03 -11.09 2.75
C ARG A 302 17.10 -11.67 1.84
N ALA A 303 18.17 -12.21 2.44
CA ALA A 303 19.28 -12.82 1.71
C ALA A 303 18.87 -14.00 0.81
N ASP A 304 17.79 -14.71 1.14
CA ASP A 304 17.28 -15.82 0.32
C ASP A 304 16.34 -15.36 -0.81
N GLY A 305 15.99 -14.08 -0.89
CA GLY A 305 15.05 -13.49 -1.85
C GLY A 305 13.58 -13.52 -1.42
N SER A 306 13.27 -14.06 -0.24
CA SER A 306 11.95 -13.88 0.40
C SER A 306 11.86 -12.51 1.06
N HIS A 307 10.65 -12.06 1.41
CA HIS A 307 10.45 -10.78 2.10
C HIS A 307 9.76 -11.02 3.43
N ASP A 308 10.26 -10.37 4.48
CA ASP A 308 9.62 -10.32 5.79
C ASP A 308 8.98 -8.94 6.04
N LEU A 309 8.03 -8.92 6.97
CA LEU A 309 7.42 -7.70 7.48
C LEU A 309 8.11 -7.31 8.78
N ARG A 310 8.61 -6.09 8.85
CA ARG A 310 9.34 -5.57 10.01
C ARG A 310 8.70 -4.32 10.59
N VAL A 311 9.04 -4.04 11.85
CA VAL A 311 8.73 -2.79 12.53
C VAL A 311 9.98 -2.20 13.19
N GLN A 312 10.10 -0.88 13.18
CA GLN A 312 11.17 -0.17 13.88
C GLN A 312 10.68 1.12 14.51
N ARG A 313 11.02 1.30 15.79
CA ARG A 313 10.78 2.53 16.54
C ARG A 313 11.97 3.47 16.37
N VAL A 314 11.69 4.71 15.96
CA VAL A 314 12.71 5.73 15.65
C VAL A 314 12.33 7.05 16.34
N SER A 315 13.27 7.64 17.07
CA SER A 315 13.08 8.95 17.70
C SER A 315 13.09 10.08 16.66
N ARG A 316 12.29 11.13 16.89
CA ARG A 316 12.30 12.37 16.09
C ARG A 316 13.58 13.19 16.24
#